data_AF-A0A081PTJ2-F1
#
_entry.id   AF-A0A081PTJ2-F1
#
_cell.length_a   1.000
_cell.length_b   1.000
_cell.length_c   1.000
_cell.angle_alpha   90.00
_cell.angle_beta   90.00
_cell.angle_gamma   90.00
#
_symmetry.space_group_name_H-M   'P 1'
#
loop_
_entity.id
_entity.type
_entity.pdbx_description
1 polymer ?
#
loop_
_entity_poly.entity_id
_entity_poly.type
_entity_poly.pdbx_seq_one_letter_code
_entity_poly.pdbx_strand_id
1 'polypeptide(L)' 'MIEAIEKHGFKGVLMGLTRILRCHPWSKTGKDPVPDHFSLKRNSK' A
#
# COMPACT_ATOMS: atom_id res chain seq x y z
N MET A 1 3.27 -4.33 5.14
CA MET A 1 4.24 -3.23 4.94
C MET A 1 5.62 -3.80 4.68
N ILE A 2 6.06 -4.75 5.50
CA ILE A 2 7.30 -5.52 5.32
C ILE A 2 7.37 -6.19 3.93
N GLU A 3 6.33 -6.94 3.53
CA GLU A 3 6.25 -7.56 2.20
C GLU A 3 6.41 -6.57 1.02
N ALA A 4 5.97 -5.32 1.19
CA ALA A 4 6.10 -4.31 0.15
C ALA A 4 7.55 -3.83 -0.01
N ILE A 5 8.29 -3.77 1.10
CA ILE A 5 9.72 -3.41 1.11
C ILE A 5 10.55 -4.55 0.53
N GLU A 6 10.22 -5.80 0.86
CA GLU A 6 10.90 -6.97 0.27
C GLU A 6 10.67 -7.08 -1.26
N LYS A 7 9.43 -6.87 -1.74
CA LYS A 7 9.14 -6.92 -3.18
C LYS A 7 9.61 -5.70 -3.97
N HIS A 8 9.47 -4.49 -3.42
CA HIS A 8 9.63 -3.23 -4.17
C HIS A 8 10.77 -2.33 -3.65
N GLY A 9 11.50 -2.73 -2.61
CA GLY A 9 12.60 -1.97 -2.01
C GLY A 9 12.14 -0.57 -1.57
N PHE A 10 12.84 0.47 -2.03
CA PHE A 10 12.53 1.88 -1.73
C PHE A 10 11.10 2.29 -2.13
N LYS A 11 10.56 1.69 -3.20
CA LYS A 11 9.18 1.93 -3.64
C LYS A 11 8.15 1.33 -2.67
N GLY A 12 8.51 0.29 -1.92
CA GLY A 12 7.70 -0.28 -0.85
C GLY A 12 7.47 0.69 0.32
N VAL A 13 8.47 1.53 0.60
CA VAL A 13 8.36 2.59 1.61
C VAL A 13 7.35 3.65 1.17
N LEU A 14 7.39 4.08 -0.10
CA LEU A 14 6.41 5.00 -0.70
C LEU A 14 4.98 4.43 -0.68
N MET A 15 4.80 3.13 -0.94
CA MET A 15 3.50 2.47 -0.80
C MET A 15 2.98 2.51 0.64
N GLY A 16 3.85 2.26 1.62
CA GLY A 16 3.50 2.35 3.04
C GLY A 16 3.13 3.76 3.49
N LEU A 17 3.93 4.75 3.11
CA LEU A 17 3.69 6.17 3.39
C LEU A 17 2.35 6.63 2.82
N THR A 18 2.06 6.30 1.56
CA THR A 18 0.79 6.69 0.94
C THR A 18 -0.41 5.97 1.59
N ARG A 19 -0.26 4.77 2.18
CA ARG A 19 -1.31 4.13 2.97
C ARG A 19 -1.60 4.90 4.27
N ILE A 20 -0.56 5.36 4.97
CA ILE A 20 -0.68 6.17 6.19
C ILE A 20 -1.34 7.52 5.87
N LEU A 21 -0.88 8.21 4.83
CA LEU A 21 -1.43 9.49 4.39
C LEU A 21 -2.92 9.41 3.97
N ARG A 22 -3.37 8.23 3.53
CA ARG A 22 -4.77 7.97 3.15
C ARG A 22 -5.61 7.38 4.28
N CYS A 23 -5.03 7.20 5.47
CA CYS A 23 -5.74 6.69 6.62
C CYS A 23 -6.61 7.82 7.21
N HIS A 24 -7.92 7.66 7.12
CA HIS A 24 -8.92 8.56 7.70
C HIS A 24 -10.02 7.68 8.32
N PRO A 25 -10.75 8.18 9.33
CA PRO A 25 -11.81 7.41 10.02
C PRO A 25 -12.95 6.94 9.08
N TRP A 26 -13.12 7.59 7.92
CA TRP A 26 -14.08 7.20 6.88
C TRP A 26 -13.48 6.34 5.75
N SER A 27 -12.21 5.94 5.86
CA SER A 27 -11.60 5.05 4.86
C SER A 27 -12.16 3.65 5.03
N LYS A 28 -12.64 3.03 3.94
CA LYS A 28 -13.10 1.64 3.98
C LYS A 28 -11.95 0.76 4.45
N THR A 29 -12.14 -0.02 5.51
CA THR A 29 -11.19 -1.05 5.92
C THR A 29 -11.33 -2.25 5.00
N GLY A 30 -10.21 -2.78 4.51
CA GLY A 30 -10.18 -3.95 3.64
C GLY A 30 -8.76 -4.50 3.54
N LYS A 31 -8.62 -5.74 3.05
CA LYS A 31 -7.30 -6.30 2.75
C LYS A 31 -6.71 -5.56 1.56
N ASP A 32 -5.54 -4.95 1.73
CA ASP A 32 -4.78 -4.29 0.66
C ASP A 32 -3.53 -5.13 0.34
N PRO A 33 -3.67 -6.21 -0.45
CA PRO A 33 -2.54 -7.08 -0.79
C PRO A 33 -1.48 -6.28 -1.56
N VAL A 34 -0.20 -6.66 -1.38
CA VAL A 34 0.90 -6.02 -2.10
C VAL A 34 0.89 -6.53 -3.55
N PRO A 35 0.69 -5.66 -4.56
CA PRO A 35 0.72 -6.07 -5.96
C PRO A 35 2.13 -6.47 -6.40
N ASP A 36 2.24 -7.38 -7.37
CA ASP A 36 3.54 -7.79 -7.94
C ASP A 36 4.23 -6.66 -8.72
N HIS A 37 3.45 -5.71 -9.26
CA HIS A 37 3.97 -4.50 -9.89
C HIS A 37 3.69 -3.27 -9.02
N PHE A 38 4.62 -2.31 -9.03
CA PHE A 38 4.49 -1.08 -8.26
C PHE A 38 3.25 -0.27 -8.71
N SER A 39 2.27 -0.13 -7.82
CA SER A 39 1.10 0.73 -8.01
C SER A 39 0.75 1.44 -6.71
N LEU A 40 0.57 2.77 -6.79
CA LEU A 40 0.09 3.58 -5.67
C LEU A 40 -1.44 3.65 -5.61
N LYS A 41 -2.16 3.08 -6.58
CA LYS A 41 -3.62 3.01 -6.54
C LYS A 41 -4.07 1.94 -5.54
N ARG A 42 -5.12 2.25 -4.80
CA ARG A 42 -5.78 1.27 -3.92
C ARG A 42 -6.30 0.13 -4.79
N ASN A 43 -5.96 -1.10 -4.45
CA ASN A 43 -6.47 -2.26 -5.17
C ASN A 43 -7.93 -2.46 -4.76
N SER A 44 -8.86 -2.04 -5.61
CA SER A 44 -10.31 -2.21 -5.41
C SER A 44 -10.76 -3.51 -6.06
N LYS A 45 -10.17 -4.64 -5.64
CA LYS A 45 -10.70 -5.97 -5.95
C LYS A 45 -11.40 -6.53 -4.72
#